data_AF-A0A976KS86-F1
#
_entry.id   AF-A0A976KS86-F1
#
_cell.length_a   1.000
_cell.length_b   1.000
_cell.length_c   1.000
_cell.angle_alpha   90.00
_cell.angle_beta   90.00
_cell.angle_gamma   90.00
#
_symmetry.space_group_name_H-M   'P 1'
#
loop_
_entity.id
_entity.type
_entity.pdbx_description
1 polymer ?
#
loop_
_entity_poly.entity_id
_entity_poly.type
_entity_poly.pdbx_seq_one_letter_code
_entity_poly.pdbx_strand_id
1 'polypeptide(L)'
;MQAIETEYLCPTNYQGGRIRATCQAKSITVPWDYALGTDENHRMAACALLTSLGWTGRWAQGGNAAGTGKVFVQIPHRPPIVID
;
A
#
# COMPACT_ATOMS: atom_id res chain seq x y z
N MET A 1 -9.86 -10.61 1.25
CA MET A 1 -8.62 -9.82 1.09
C MET A 1 -8.19 -9.28 2.44
N GLN A 2 -6.89 -9.07 2.65
CA GLN A 2 -6.36 -8.47 3.88
C GLN A 2 -5.98 -7.01 3.62
N ALA A 3 -5.93 -6.21 4.69
CA ALA A 3 -5.36 -4.87 4.62
C ALA A 3 -3.85 -4.96 4.31
N ILE A 4 -3.35 -3.99 3.57
CA ILE A 4 -1.92 -3.79 3.37
C ILE A 4 -1.51 -2.56 4.17
N GLU A 5 -0.49 -2.70 5.00
CA GLU A 5 0.15 -1.59 5.67
C GLU A 5 1.51 -1.30 5.01
N THR A 6 1.83 -0.02 4.89
CA THR A 6 3.09 0.44 4.31
C THR A 6 3.81 1.36 5.27
N GLU A 7 5.11 1.17 5.42
CA GLU A 7 5.97 1.98 6.28
C GLU A 7 7.19 2.48 5.48
N TYR A 8 7.60 3.73 5.75
CA TYR A 8 8.86 4.24 5.24
C TYR A 8 10.01 3.76 6.12
N LEU A 9 10.98 3.12 5.49
CA LEU A 9 12.24 2.72 6.12
C LEU A 9 13.30 3.75 5.74
N CYS A 10 13.82 4.45 6.74
CA CYS A 10 14.89 5.41 6.58
C CYS A 10 16.11 4.79 5.88
N PRO A 11 16.86 5.59 5.10
CA PRO A 11 18.12 5.15 4.51
C PRO A 11 19.10 4.74 5.62
N THR A 12 19.97 3.79 5.27
CA THR A 12 21.12 3.39 6.08
C THR A 12 22.41 3.74 5.33
N ASN A 13 23.57 3.42 5.90
CA ASN A 13 24.87 3.69 5.26
C ASN A 13 25.05 3.02 3.89
N TYR A 14 24.27 1.98 3.57
CA TYR A 14 24.42 1.16 2.37
C TYR A 14 23.11 0.95 1.59
N GLN A 15 21.99 1.52 2.06
CA GLN A 15 20.68 1.42 1.40
C GLN A 15 19.96 2.77 1.41
N GLY A 16 19.40 3.16 0.26
CA GLY A 16 18.53 4.32 0.18
C GLY A 16 17.23 4.15 0.98
N GLY A 17 16.44 5.23 1.02
CA GLY A 17 15.07 5.18 1.55
C GLY A 17 14.26 4.16 0.78
N ARG A 18 13.32 3.50 1.46
CA ARG A 18 12.49 2.46 0.84
C ARG A 18 11.17 2.32 1.58
N ILE A 19 10.16 1.80 0.90
CA ILE A 19 8.87 1.46 1.51
C ILE A 19 8.78 -0.04 1.66
N ARG A 20 8.40 -0.49 2.86
CA ARG A 20 7.98 -1.89 3.06
C ARG A 20 6.45 -1.93 3.02
N ALA A 21 5.90 -2.81 2.19
CA ALA A 21 4.48 -3.15 2.18
C ALA A 21 4.29 -4.52 2.79
N THR A 22 3.36 -4.63 3.76
CA THR A 22 3.12 -5.85 4.52
C THR A 22 1.63 -6.17 4.57
N CYS A 23 1.30 -7.45 4.40
CA CYS A 23 0.02 -8.03 4.77
C CYS A 23 0.27 -9.33 5.55
N GLN A 24 -0.78 -10.00 6.02
CA GLN A 24 -0.61 -11.25 6.77
C GLN A 24 0.05 -12.37 5.92
N ALA A 25 -0.12 -12.35 4.58
CA ALA A 25 0.46 -13.38 3.72
C ALA A 25 1.97 -13.20 3.49
N LYS A 26 2.44 -11.97 3.23
CA LYS A 26 3.86 -11.65 3.00
C LYS A 26 4.15 -10.15 3.07
N SER A 27 5.43 -9.80 3.05
CA SER A 27 5.92 -8.44 2.85
C SER A 27 6.84 -8.33 1.65
N ILE A 28 6.86 -7.15 1.03
CA ILE A 28 7.83 -6.76 0.00
C ILE A 28 8.41 -5.39 0.33
N THR A 29 9.58 -5.08 -0.23
CA THR A 29 10.24 -3.78 -0.05
C THR A 29 10.57 -3.19 -1.41
N VAL A 30 10.20 -1.93 -1.61
CA VAL A 30 10.41 -1.19 -2.86
C VAL A 30 11.28 0.04 -2.55
N PRO A 31 12.33 0.33 -3.33
CA PRO A 31 13.12 1.55 -3.17
C PRO A 31 12.24 2.81 -3.26
N TRP A 32 12.60 3.85 -2.50
CA TRP A 32 11.95 5.14 -2.62
C TRP A 32 12.32 5.78 -3.96
N ASP A 33 11.30 6.17 -4.71
CA ASP A 33 11.47 6.95 -5.93
C ASP A 33 11.43 8.45 -5.59
N TYR A 34 12.56 9.12 -5.78
CA TYR A 34 12.73 10.54 -5.50
C TYR A 34 11.99 11.45 -6.49
N ALA A 35 11.47 10.91 -7.60
CA ALA A 35 10.61 11.64 -8.52
C ALA A 35 9.14 11.71 -8.07
N LEU A 36 8.77 10.91 -7.05
CA LEU A 36 7.39 10.77 -6.59
C LEU A 36 7.17 11.39 -5.21
N GLY A 37 5.91 11.75 -4.95
CA GLY A 37 5.47 12.18 -3.62
C GLY A 37 5.39 11.03 -2.62
N THR A 38 5.15 11.36 -1.35
CA THR A 38 5.00 10.36 -0.27
C THR A 38 3.86 9.38 -0.56
N ASP A 39 2.66 9.88 -0.83
CA ASP A 39 1.50 9.03 -1.04
C ASP A 39 1.65 8.12 -2.28
N GLU A 40 2.35 8.59 -3.31
CA GLU A 40 2.65 7.83 -4.52
C GLU A 40 3.64 6.71 -4.27
N ASN A 41 4.71 6.96 -3.50
CA ASN A 41 5.69 5.95 -3.09
C ASN A 41 5.02 4.81 -2.28
N HIS A 42 4.19 5.18 -1.30
CA HIS A 42 3.42 4.20 -0.52
C HIS A 42 2.45 3.40 -1.40
N ARG A 43 1.76 4.08 -2.33
CA ARG A 43 0.85 3.43 -3.29
C ARG A 43 1.59 2.47 -4.21
N MET A 44 2.76 2.83 -4.71
CA MET A 44 3.56 1.94 -5.57
C MET A 44 3.98 0.66 -4.84
N ALA A 45 4.41 0.77 -3.58
CA ALA A 45 4.75 -0.41 -2.79
C ALA A 45 3.53 -1.30 -2.52
N ALA A 46 2.37 -0.72 -2.21
CA ALA A 46 1.13 -1.47 -2.07
C ALA A 46 0.72 -2.14 -3.39
N CYS A 47 0.80 -1.43 -4.52
CA CYS A 47 0.53 -1.98 -5.85
C CYS A 47 1.45 -3.14 -6.19
N ALA A 48 2.76 -3.04 -5.89
CA ALA A 48 3.68 -4.14 -6.11
C ALA A 48 3.29 -5.39 -5.29
N LEU A 49 2.82 -5.21 -4.04
CA LEU A 49 2.37 -6.32 -3.20
C LEU A 49 1.09 -6.94 -3.76
N LEU A 50 0.11 -6.10 -4.13
CA LEU A 50 -1.14 -6.53 -4.76
C LEU A 50 -0.89 -7.35 -6.04
N THR A 51 -0.07 -6.83 -6.95
CA THR A 51 0.31 -7.51 -8.19
C THR A 51 0.95 -8.86 -7.90
N SER A 52 1.87 -8.91 -6.92
CA SER A 52 2.55 -10.16 -6.55
C SER A 52 1.64 -11.20 -5.88
N LEU A 53 0.44 -10.82 -5.45
CA LEU A 53 -0.58 -11.71 -4.86
C LEU A 53 -1.72 -12.02 -5.85
N GLY A 54 -1.69 -11.45 -7.06
CA GLY A 54 -2.80 -11.57 -8.03
C GLY A 54 -4.06 -10.83 -7.58
N TRP A 55 -3.90 -9.83 -6.72
CA TRP A 55 -4.98 -9.11 -6.05
C TRP A 55 -5.44 -7.92 -6.89
N THR A 56 -6.72 -7.87 -7.25
CA THR A 56 -7.31 -6.84 -8.12
C THR A 56 -8.48 -6.11 -7.46
N GLY A 57 -8.97 -5.04 -8.10
CA GLY A 57 -10.15 -4.30 -7.66
C GLY A 57 -9.84 -2.87 -7.21
N ARG A 58 -10.81 -2.25 -6.52
CA ARG A 58 -10.70 -0.87 -6.03
C ARG A 58 -10.22 -0.87 -4.59
N TRP A 59 -9.27 0.00 -4.29
CA TRP A 59 -8.63 0.11 -2.98
C TRP A 59 -8.73 1.55 -2.48
N ALA A 60 -9.13 1.71 -1.21
CA ALA A 60 -9.02 2.97 -0.48
C ALA A 60 -7.67 3.02 0.21
N GLN A 61 -7.14 4.23 0.36
CA GLN A 61 -5.90 4.54 1.08
C GLN A 61 -6.20 5.52 2.23
N GLY A 62 -5.54 5.35 3.37
CA GLY A 62 -5.55 6.28 4.49
C GLY A 62 -4.25 6.23 5.27
N GLY A 63 -4.04 7.18 6.19
CA GLY A 63 -2.92 7.11 7.14
C GLY A 63 -3.06 5.89 8.06
N ASN A 64 -1.93 5.28 8.44
CA ASN A 64 -1.96 4.26 9.49
C ASN A 64 -2.14 4.90 10.88
N ALA A 65 -2.48 4.07 11.87
CA ALA A 65 -2.72 4.56 13.23
C ALA A 65 -1.48 5.21 13.86
N ALA A 66 -0.28 4.83 13.44
CA ALA A 66 0.97 5.41 13.91
C ALA A 66 1.31 6.77 13.25
N GLY A 67 0.60 7.17 12.19
CA GLY A 67 0.88 8.40 11.44
C GLY A 67 2.17 8.38 10.61
N THR A 68 2.83 7.22 10.49
CA THR A 68 4.13 7.04 9.82
C THR A 68 4.03 6.29 8.49
N GLY A 69 2.81 5.92 8.10
CA GLY A 69 2.57 5.03 6.97
C GLY A 69 1.18 5.16 6.40
N LYS A 70 0.86 4.25 5.48
CA LYS A 70 -0.47 4.17 4.85
C LYS A 70 -1.05 2.77 4.98
N VAL A 71 -2.36 2.71 5.12
CA VAL A 71 -3.15 1.48 5.08
C VAL A 71 -4.01 1.46 3.81
N PHE A 72 -4.05 0.33 3.14
CA PHE A 72 -4.84 0.08 1.96
C PHE A 72 -5.87 -1.02 2.24
N VAL A 73 -7.13 -0.74 1.97
CA VAL A 73 -8.24 -1.69 2.13
C VAL A 73 -9.07 -1.78 0.86
N GLN A 74 -9.48 -3.00 0.51
CA GLN A 74 -10.32 -3.21 -0.67
C GLN A 74 -11.71 -2.63 -0.41
N ILE A 75 -12.20 -1.84 -1.36
CA ILE A 75 -13.58 -1.34 -1.35
C ILE A 75 -14.43 -2.38 -2.09
N PRO A 76 -15.34 -3.09 -1.41
CA PRO A 76 -16.24 -4.00 -2.09
C PRO A 76 -17.13 -3.21 -3.06
N HIS A 77 -17.32 -3.75 -4.26
CA HIS A 77 -18.31 -3.20 -5.17
C HIS A 77 -19.70 -3.43 -4.58
N ARG A 78 -20.40 -2.36 -4.20
CA ARG A 78 -21.83 -2.42 -3.90
C ARG A 78 -22.60 -2.10 -5.19
N PRO A 79 -23.40 -3.02 -5.72
CA PRO A 79 -24.29 -2.67 -6.83
C PRO A 79 -25.29 -1.59 -6.35
N PRO A 80 -25.78 -0.72 -7.26
CA PRO A 80 -26.81 0.26 -6.91
C PRO A 80 -28.04 -0.46 -6.34
N ILE A 81 -28.63 0.11 -5.30
CA ILE A 81 -29.92 -0.35 -4.78
C ILE A 81 -30.97 0.08 -5.80
N VAL A 82 -31.58 -0.88 -6.48
CA VAL A 82 -32.77 -0.65 -7.30
C VAL A 82 -33.97 -0.67 -6.34
N ILE A 83 -34.70 0.43 -6.28
CA ILE A 83 -35.99 0.51 -5.59
C ILE A 83 -37.01 0.65 -6.72
N ASP A 84 -37.79 -0.40 -6.93
CA ASP A 84 -38.94 -0.40 -7.85
C ASP A 84 -40.14 0.34 -7.23
#